data_AF-L0GA16-F1
#
_entry.id   AF-L0GA16-F1
#
_cell.length_a   1.000
_cell.length_b   1.000
_cell.length_c   1.000
_cell.angle_alpha   90.00
_cell.angle_beta   90.00
_cell.angle_gamma   90.00
#
_symmetry.space_group_name_H-M   'P 1'
#
loop_
_entity.id
_entity.type
_entity.pdbx_description
1 polymer ?
#
loop_
_entity_poly.entity_id
_entity_poly.type
_entity_poly.pdbx_seq_one_letter_code
_entity_poly.pdbx_strand_id
1 'polypeptide(L)'
;CKKRIYPRVDPVVIMLVIDKENDCALLSHQSRFVPRMWSCLAGFIEPGESLEEAVRRETREETGIEVGEVVYHSSQPWPVGPSSMPSQLMVGFFAYAKSFDIHVDKVELEDAQWHKREDVKKALTFAEYEKAQKTAALKVNQMCGGVERGQNLSSDFNVESGELAPMFVPGPYAIAHHLISSWVHEGANCNHGLPKQLNSLSNL
;
A
#
# COMPACT_ATOMS: atom_id res chain seq x y z
N CYS A 1 -38.37 22.00 -11.02
CA CYS A 1 -37.62 20.73 -10.84
C CYS A 1 -37.16 20.62 -9.38
N LYS A 2 -37.29 19.44 -8.72
CA LYS A 2 -36.90 19.17 -7.31
C LYS A 2 -35.71 18.19 -7.19
N LYS A 3 -34.86 18.09 -8.22
CA LYS A 3 -33.74 17.13 -8.25
C LYS A 3 -32.67 17.54 -7.22
N ARG A 4 -32.28 16.60 -6.35
CA ARG A 4 -31.16 16.74 -5.41
C ARG A 4 -29.93 16.05 -5.98
N ILE A 5 -28.77 16.68 -5.84
CA ILE A 5 -27.47 16.15 -6.29
C ILE A 5 -26.57 16.12 -5.05
N TYR A 6 -25.90 15.00 -4.84
CA TYR A 6 -24.95 14.80 -3.74
C TYR A 6 -23.53 14.67 -4.31
N PRO A 7 -22.48 14.96 -3.50
CA PRO A 7 -21.10 14.73 -3.92
C PRO A 7 -20.87 13.27 -4.33
N ARG A 8 -20.14 13.07 -5.43
CA ARG A 8 -19.73 11.75 -5.92
C ARG A 8 -18.56 11.23 -5.06
N VAL A 9 -18.56 9.93 -4.80
CA VAL A 9 -17.43 9.19 -4.22
C VAL A 9 -17.15 8.02 -5.14
N ASP A 10 -15.90 7.89 -5.57
CA ASP A 10 -15.48 6.84 -6.49
C ASP A 10 -14.74 5.74 -5.71
N PRO A 11 -15.28 4.51 -5.62
CA PRO A 11 -14.61 3.44 -4.91
C PRO A 11 -13.44 2.90 -5.74
N VAL A 12 -12.32 2.65 -5.08
CA VAL A 12 -11.10 2.11 -5.66
C VAL A 12 -10.66 0.97 -4.77
N VAL A 13 -10.48 -0.22 -5.34
CA VAL A 13 -9.90 -1.34 -4.60
C VAL A 13 -8.39 -1.19 -4.59
N ILE A 14 -7.75 -1.50 -3.46
CA ILE A 14 -6.30 -1.61 -3.35
C ILE A 14 -5.98 -2.91 -2.63
N MET A 15 -5.10 -3.72 -3.20
CA MET A 15 -4.89 -5.09 -2.72
C MET A 15 -3.41 -5.44 -2.63
N LEU A 16 -3.05 -6.05 -1.50
CA LEU A 16 -1.79 -6.78 -1.37
C LEU A 16 -2.05 -8.24 -1.74
N VAL A 17 -1.48 -8.69 -2.85
CA VAL A 17 -1.60 -10.07 -3.30
C VAL A 17 -0.51 -10.89 -2.63
N ILE A 18 -0.89 -11.95 -1.93
CA ILE A 18 -0.01 -12.75 -1.07
C ILE A 18 0.10 -14.16 -1.62
N ASP A 19 1.34 -14.61 -1.76
CA ASP A 19 1.70 -16.00 -1.91
C ASP A 19 1.99 -16.59 -0.52
N LYS A 20 1.04 -17.37 0.01
CA LYS A 20 1.15 -17.99 1.34
C LYS A 20 2.26 -19.05 1.38
N GLU A 21 2.56 -19.71 0.27
CA GLU A 21 3.47 -20.85 0.24
C GLU A 21 4.93 -20.40 0.22
N ASN A 22 5.23 -19.35 -0.56
CA ASN A 22 6.59 -18.82 -0.68
C ASN A 22 6.90 -17.65 0.26
N ASP A 23 5.93 -17.25 1.09
CA ASP A 23 6.01 -16.10 2.00
C ASP A 23 6.40 -14.78 1.29
N CYS A 24 5.74 -14.55 0.16
CA CYS A 24 5.97 -13.41 -0.72
C CYS A 24 4.69 -12.59 -0.90
N ALA A 25 4.85 -11.32 -1.27
CA ALA A 25 3.76 -10.47 -1.73
C ALA A 25 4.11 -9.85 -3.09
N LEU A 26 3.11 -9.74 -3.94
CA LEU A 26 3.22 -9.06 -5.22
C LEU A 26 3.17 -7.56 -5.00
N LEU A 27 4.17 -6.85 -5.51
CA LEU A 27 4.19 -5.40 -5.54
C LEU A 27 4.42 -4.95 -6.99
N SER A 28 3.85 -3.82 -7.35
CA SER A 28 4.03 -3.20 -8.67
C SER A 28 4.80 -1.88 -8.59
N HIS A 29 5.44 -1.58 -9.71
CA HIS A 29 6.08 -0.31 -9.98
C HIS A 29 5.37 0.39 -11.15
N GLN A 30 5.03 1.65 -10.98
CA GLN A 30 4.44 2.49 -12.02
C GLN A 30 5.43 3.58 -12.42
N SER A 31 5.52 3.90 -13.70
CA SER A 31 6.45 4.91 -14.24
C SER A 31 6.28 6.32 -13.65
N ARG A 32 5.08 6.63 -13.16
CA ARG A 32 4.77 7.90 -12.48
C ARG A 32 5.28 7.97 -11.04
N PHE A 33 5.71 6.86 -10.46
CA PHE A 33 6.18 6.79 -9.09
C PHE A 33 7.62 7.28 -8.98
N VAL A 34 8.01 7.68 -7.76
CA VAL A 34 9.41 7.92 -7.45
C VAL A 34 10.20 6.65 -7.80
N PRO A 35 11.37 6.76 -8.47
CA PRO A 35 12.16 5.60 -8.84
C PRO A 35 12.35 4.64 -7.66
N ARG A 36 12.16 3.34 -7.91
CA ARG A 36 12.23 2.25 -6.91
C ARG A 36 11.10 2.22 -5.87
N MET A 37 10.01 2.97 -6.04
CA MET A 37 8.84 2.83 -5.19
C MET A 37 7.95 1.68 -5.68
N TRP A 38 7.75 0.68 -4.84
CA TRP A 38 6.92 -0.49 -5.05
C TRP A 38 5.68 -0.43 -4.16
N SER A 39 4.50 -0.68 -4.71
CA SER A 39 3.22 -0.54 -4.01
C SER A 39 2.27 -1.71 -4.30
N CYS A 40 1.17 -1.77 -3.56
CA CYS A 40 0.03 -2.62 -3.85
C CYS A 40 -0.60 -2.28 -5.22
N LEU A 41 -1.26 -3.25 -5.84
CA LEU A 41 -2.11 -3.05 -7.01
C LEU A 41 -3.37 -2.27 -6.60
N ALA A 42 -3.92 -1.47 -7.51
CA ALA A 42 -5.14 -0.71 -7.24
C ALA A 42 -5.88 -0.32 -8.51
N GLY A 43 -7.20 -0.40 -8.48
CA GLY A 43 -8.03 -0.09 -9.63
C GLY A 43 -9.46 0.30 -9.28
N PHE A 44 -10.15 0.88 -10.25
CA PHE A 44 -11.52 1.33 -10.08
C PHE A 44 -12.48 0.14 -10.16
N ILE A 45 -13.55 0.20 -9.38
CA ILE A 45 -14.69 -0.70 -9.54
C ILE A 45 -15.46 -0.41 -10.84
N GLU A 46 -15.87 -1.47 -11.54
CA GLU A 46 -16.76 -1.36 -12.70
C GLU A 46 -18.26 -1.45 -12.32
N PRO A 47 -19.17 -0.89 -13.13
CA PRO A 47 -20.61 -0.98 -12.86
C PRO A 47 -21.12 -2.42 -12.80
N GLY A 48 -21.74 -2.79 -11.68
CA GLY A 48 -22.31 -4.13 -11.48
C GLY A 48 -21.33 -5.14 -10.87
N GLU A 49 -20.10 -4.73 -10.62
CA GLU A 49 -19.07 -5.53 -9.99
C GLU A 49 -19.11 -5.41 -8.45
N SER A 50 -18.84 -6.51 -7.74
CA SER A 50 -18.52 -6.47 -6.30
C SER A 50 -17.08 -6.01 -6.07
N LEU A 51 -16.74 -5.61 -4.83
CA LEU A 51 -15.36 -5.22 -4.52
C LEU A 51 -14.39 -6.39 -4.70
N GLU A 52 -14.84 -7.60 -4.35
CA GLU A 52 -14.05 -8.81 -4.50
C GLU A 52 -13.87 -9.21 -5.96
N GLU A 53 -14.86 -8.99 -6.83
CA GLU A 53 -14.69 -9.17 -8.27
C GLU A 53 -13.68 -8.17 -8.85
N ALA A 54 -13.77 -6.89 -8.45
CA ALA A 54 -12.83 -5.85 -8.87
C ALA A 54 -11.38 -6.19 -8.49
N VAL A 55 -11.16 -6.67 -7.27
CA VAL A 55 -9.84 -7.15 -6.83
C VAL A 55 -9.31 -8.25 -7.74
N ARG A 56 -10.15 -9.22 -8.13
CA ARG A 56 -9.73 -10.33 -8.99
C ARG A 56 -9.47 -9.88 -10.43
N ARG A 57 -10.34 -9.01 -10.97
CA ARG A 57 -10.21 -8.47 -12.33
C ARG A 57 -8.94 -7.65 -12.45
N GLU A 58 -8.77 -6.64 -11.61
CA GLU A 58 -7.61 -5.74 -11.64
C GLU A 58 -6.29 -6.50 -11.45
N THR A 59 -6.23 -7.46 -10.51
CA THR A 59 -5.03 -8.29 -10.33
C THR A 59 -4.71 -9.11 -11.60
N ARG A 60 -5.74 -9.63 -12.26
CA ARG A 60 -5.56 -10.42 -13.49
C ARG A 60 -5.18 -9.54 -14.68
N GLU A 61 -5.76 -8.35 -14.81
CA GLU A 61 -5.49 -7.40 -15.89
C GLU A 61 -4.06 -6.86 -15.80
N GLU A 62 -3.66 -6.37 -14.63
CA GLU A 62 -2.36 -5.72 -14.44
C GLU A 62 -1.18 -6.72 -14.45
N THR A 63 -1.37 -7.92 -13.90
CA THR A 63 -0.25 -8.85 -13.65
C THR A 63 -0.46 -10.28 -14.13
N GLY A 64 -1.63 -10.64 -14.67
CA GLY A 64 -1.96 -12.00 -15.09
C GLY A 64 -2.16 -13.00 -13.94
N ILE A 65 -2.14 -12.54 -12.68
CA ILE A 65 -2.22 -13.41 -11.50
C ILE A 65 -3.67 -13.70 -11.17
N GLU A 66 -4.00 -14.98 -10.99
CA GLU A 66 -5.30 -15.40 -10.50
C GLU A 66 -5.31 -15.41 -8.97
N VAL A 67 -6.36 -14.84 -8.39
CA VAL A 67 -6.53 -14.77 -6.93
C VAL A 67 -7.81 -15.46 -6.48
N GLY A 68 -7.71 -16.15 -5.35
CA GLY A 68 -8.79 -16.90 -4.73
C GLY A 68 -9.55 -16.10 -3.69
N GLU A 69 -9.21 -16.35 -2.44
CA GLU A 69 -9.77 -15.68 -1.28
C GLU A 69 -9.36 -14.19 -1.28
N VAL A 70 -10.34 -13.32 -1.02
CA VAL A 70 -10.18 -11.86 -0.93
C VAL A 70 -10.76 -11.44 0.42
N VAL A 71 -9.94 -10.81 1.26
CA VAL A 71 -10.27 -10.46 2.65
C VAL A 71 -10.15 -8.95 2.81
N TYR A 72 -11.25 -8.32 3.21
CA TYR A 72 -11.25 -6.89 3.55
C TYR A 72 -10.31 -6.61 4.73
N HIS A 73 -9.52 -5.54 4.62
CA HIS A 73 -8.63 -5.08 5.67
C HIS A 73 -9.11 -3.74 6.27
N SER A 74 -9.18 -2.68 5.45
CA SER A 74 -9.53 -1.34 5.92
C SER A 74 -9.98 -0.44 4.76
N SER A 75 -10.41 0.78 5.05
CA SER A 75 -10.72 1.79 4.02
C SER A 75 -10.09 3.13 4.35
N GLN A 76 -9.75 3.90 3.33
CA GLN A 76 -9.17 5.24 3.48
C GLN A 76 -9.77 6.20 2.45
N PRO A 77 -10.38 7.33 2.89
CA PRO A 77 -10.69 8.43 1.99
C PRO A 77 -9.41 9.01 1.39
N TRP A 78 -9.38 9.17 0.07
CA TRP A 78 -8.21 9.60 -0.67
C TRP A 78 -8.57 10.83 -1.52
N PRO A 79 -8.36 12.05 -0.99
CA PRO A 79 -8.78 13.28 -1.65
C PRO A 79 -7.76 13.79 -2.69
N VAL A 80 -6.68 13.04 -2.97
CA VAL A 80 -5.58 13.48 -3.86
C VAL A 80 -5.89 13.16 -5.33
N GLY A 81 -6.98 13.74 -5.84
CA GLY A 81 -7.19 13.91 -7.27
C GLY A 81 -6.93 15.36 -7.69
N PRO A 82 -6.80 15.67 -8.99
CA PRO A 82 -6.91 17.06 -9.45
C PRO A 82 -8.21 17.67 -8.92
N SER A 83 -8.27 18.99 -8.75
CA SER A 83 -9.41 19.70 -8.16
C SER A 83 -10.77 19.44 -8.83
N SER A 84 -10.78 18.80 -10.00
CA SER A 84 -11.94 18.32 -10.75
C SER A 84 -12.37 16.87 -10.46
N MET A 85 -11.60 16.10 -9.69
CA MET A 85 -11.85 14.68 -9.39
C MET A 85 -12.60 14.53 -8.05
N PRO A 86 -13.67 13.73 -7.98
CA PRO A 86 -14.35 13.46 -6.72
C PRO A 86 -13.44 12.76 -5.70
N SER A 87 -13.77 12.82 -4.42
CA SER A 87 -13.04 12.09 -3.39
C SER A 87 -13.08 10.58 -3.69
N GLN A 88 -11.91 9.96 -3.80
CA GLN A 88 -11.81 8.52 -3.96
C GLN A 88 -11.97 7.85 -2.59
N LEU A 89 -12.58 6.68 -2.55
CA LEU A 89 -12.61 5.82 -1.38
C LEU A 89 -11.77 4.58 -1.66
N MET A 90 -10.56 4.54 -1.10
CA MET A 90 -9.70 3.37 -1.19
C MET A 90 -10.24 2.30 -0.26
N VAL A 91 -10.43 1.10 -0.77
CA VAL A 91 -10.89 -0.07 -0.02
C VAL A 91 -9.80 -1.13 -0.11
N GLY A 92 -9.16 -1.38 1.03
CA GLY A 92 -7.98 -2.22 1.17
C GLY A 92 -8.32 -3.69 1.38
N PHE A 93 -7.64 -4.57 0.64
CA PHE A 93 -7.81 -6.02 0.70
C PHE A 93 -6.49 -6.78 0.79
N PHE A 94 -6.54 -7.94 1.42
CA PHE A 94 -5.61 -9.02 1.16
C PHE A 94 -6.23 -9.97 0.13
N ALA A 95 -5.45 -10.32 -0.90
CA ALA A 95 -5.85 -11.28 -1.91
C ALA A 95 -4.85 -12.43 -1.94
N TYR A 96 -5.30 -13.67 -2.06
CA TYR A 96 -4.41 -14.83 -2.02
C TYR A 96 -4.25 -15.45 -3.41
N ALA A 97 -3.00 -15.53 -3.86
CA ALA A 97 -2.65 -15.99 -5.19
C ALA A 97 -2.95 -17.49 -5.38
N LYS A 98 -3.38 -17.83 -6.59
CA LYS A 98 -3.59 -19.19 -7.09
C LYS A 98 -2.65 -19.53 -8.25
N SER A 99 -2.09 -18.51 -8.90
CA SER A 99 -1.05 -18.62 -9.92
C SER A 99 0.12 -17.70 -9.57
N PHE A 100 1.29 -17.93 -10.17
CA PHE A 100 2.53 -17.23 -9.81
C PHE A 100 3.29 -16.65 -11.01
N ASP A 101 2.92 -17.03 -12.24
CA ASP A 101 3.54 -16.55 -13.47
C ASP A 101 3.05 -15.15 -13.82
N ILE A 102 3.89 -14.15 -13.55
CA ILE A 102 3.56 -12.74 -13.77
C ILE A 102 3.62 -12.40 -15.26
N HIS A 103 2.54 -11.81 -15.76
CA HIS A 103 2.44 -11.23 -17.10
C HIS A 103 1.96 -9.78 -16.95
N VAL A 104 2.91 -8.85 -16.94
CA VAL A 104 2.63 -7.43 -16.68
C VAL A 104 2.01 -6.76 -17.91
N ASP A 105 0.89 -6.07 -17.72
CA ASP A 105 0.41 -5.10 -18.71
C ASP A 105 1.29 -3.84 -18.67
N LYS A 106 2.13 -3.70 -19.69
CA LYS A 106 3.08 -2.59 -19.82
C LYS A 106 2.42 -1.25 -20.17
N VAL A 107 1.12 -1.23 -20.46
CA VAL A 107 0.35 0.01 -20.64
C VAL A 107 0.12 0.69 -19.29
N GLU A 108 -0.16 -0.08 -18.24
CA GLU A 108 -0.53 0.44 -16.92
C GLU A 108 0.62 0.39 -15.91
N LEU A 109 1.38 -0.71 -15.91
CA LEU A 109 2.49 -0.94 -14.98
C LEU A 109 3.83 -0.96 -15.70
N GLU A 110 4.86 -0.39 -15.05
CA GLU A 110 6.23 -0.56 -15.53
C GLU A 110 6.75 -1.95 -15.19
N ASP A 111 6.46 -2.43 -13.98
CA ASP A 111 6.88 -3.76 -13.53
C ASP A 111 6.01 -4.30 -12.40
N ALA A 112 6.04 -5.62 -12.20
CA ALA A 112 5.44 -6.28 -11.03
C ALA A 112 6.28 -7.49 -10.63
N GLN A 113 6.55 -7.64 -9.33
CA GLN A 113 7.44 -8.67 -8.82
C GLN A 113 6.96 -9.25 -7.49
N TRP A 114 7.26 -10.53 -7.27
CA TRP A 114 7.13 -11.16 -5.97
C TRP A 114 8.29 -10.73 -5.06
N HIS A 115 7.95 -10.07 -3.95
CA HIS A 115 8.92 -9.69 -2.93
C HIS A 115 8.75 -10.55 -1.68
N LYS A 116 9.85 -11.11 -1.20
CA LYS A 116 9.87 -11.85 0.07
C LYS A 116 9.54 -10.94 1.23
N ARG A 117 8.81 -11.47 2.22
CA ARG A 117 8.47 -10.75 3.45
C ARG A 117 9.67 -10.08 4.11
N GLU A 118 10.81 -10.76 4.18
CA GLU A 118 12.02 -10.24 4.80
C GLU A 118 12.56 -8.99 4.10
N ASP A 119 12.51 -8.93 2.77
CA ASP A 119 13.01 -7.80 2.00
C ASP A 119 12.05 -6.60 2.11
N VAL A 120 10.74 -6.86 2.09
CA VAL A 120 9.72 -5.85 2.36
C VAL A 120 9.84 -5.29 3.79
N LYS A 121 10.15 -6.15 4.77
CA LYS A 121 10.40 -5.73 6.15
C LYS A 121 11.60 -4.79 6.26
N LYS A 122 12.72 -5.12 5.59
CA LYS A 122 13.88 -4.20 5.52
C LYS A 122 13.45 -2.86 4.95
N ALA A 123 12.70 -2.85 3.84
CA ALA A 123 12.22 -1.62 3.21
C ALA A 123 11.35 -0.75 4.13
N LEU A 124 10.45 -1.36 4.92
CA LEU A 124 9.67 -0.66 5.93
C LEU A 124 10.56 -0.01 6.99
N THR A 125 11.55 -0.74 7.52
CA THR A 125 12.46 -0.21 8.54
C THR A 125 13.33 0.94 8.03
N PHE A 126 13.75 0.90 6.76
CA PHE A 126 14.48 2.03 6.15
C PHE A 126 13.61 3.29 6.04
N ALA A 127 12.33 3.16 5.66
CA ALA A 127 11.41 4.29 5.60
C ALA A 127 11.17 4.91 7.00
N GLU A 128 11.11 4.08 8.04
CA GLU A 128 11.01 4.54 9.43
C GLU A 128 12.31 5.19 9.92
N TYR A 129 13.46 4.63 9.56
CA TYR A 129 14.78 5.12 9.96
C TYR A 129 15.13 6.45 9.29
N GLU A 130 14.85 6.62 7.99
CA GLU A 130 15.04 7.90 7.30
C GLU A 130 14.17 9.01 7.92
N LYS A 131 12.93 8.67 8.30
CA LYS A 131 12.03 9.59 9.01
C LYS A 131 12.56 9.91 10.41
N ALA A 132 13.08 8.93 11.15
CA ALA A 132 13.69 9.14 12.45
C ALA A 132 14.93 10.04 12.35
N GLN A 133 15.79 9.83 11.34
CA GLN A 133 16.98 10.65 11.09
C GLN A 133 16.61 12.07 10.63
N LYS A 134 15.64 12.26 9.73
CA LYS A 134 15.15 13.60 9.34
C LYS A 134 14.54 14.34 10.52
N THR A 135 13.76 13.65 11.36
CA THR A 135 13.16 14.25 12.57
C THR A 135 14.23 14.61 13.60
N ALA A 136 15.24 13.75 13.78
CA ALA A 136 16.37 14.02 14.66
C ALA A 136 17.23 15.18 14.12
N ALA A 137 17.52 15.22 12.82
CA ALA A 137 18.26 16.30 12.17
C ALA A 137 17.51 17.63 12.23
N LEU A 138 16.19 17.63 12.02
CA LEU A 138 15.34 18.82 12.21
C LEU A 138 15.34 19.29 13.66
N LYS A 139 15.26 18.37 14.64
CA LYS A 139 15.36 18.71 16.07
C LYS A 139 16.74 19.23 16.44
N VAL A 140 17.81 18.62 15.95
CA VAL A 140 19.19 19.07 16.16
C VAL A 140 19.40 20.46 15.54
N ASN A 141 18.95 20.68 14.31
CA ASN A 141 19.01 21.99 13.66
C ASN A 141 18.17 23.04 14.40
N GLN A 142 17.02 22.66 14.96
CA GLN A 142 16.18 23.54 15.77
C GLN A 142 16.78 23.82 17.17
N MET A 143 17.60 22.91 17.70
CA MET A 143 18.33 23.09 18.96
C MET A 143 19.62 23.89 18.76
N CYS A 144 20.26 23.77 17.60
CA CYS A 144 21.53 24.43 17.28
C CYS A 144 21.35 25.79 16.59
N GLY A 145 20.20 26.04 15.95
CA GLY A 145 19.85 27.30 15.31
C GLY A 145 18.79 28.06 16.09
N GLY A 146 19.19 29.11 16.82
CA GLY A 146 18.25 30.17 17.18
C GLY A 146 17.49 30.66 15.93
N VAL A 147 16.20 30.94 16.07
CA VAL A 147 15.31 31.31 14.96
C VAL A 147 15.85 32.52 14.20
N GLU A 148 16.30 32.36 12.95
CA GLU A 148 16.21 33.40 11.90
C GLU A 148 16.18 32.83 10.47
N ARG A 149 15.66 33.68 9.57
CA ARG A 149 15.01 33.41 8.29
C ARG A 149 15.96 33.10 7.13
N GLY A 150 15.55 32.10 6.34
CA GLY A 150 15.70 32.06 4.89
C GLY A 150 16.94 31.30 4.42
N GLN A 151 16.72 30.17 3.73
CA GLN A 151 17.56 29.72 2.61
C GLN A 151 16.94 28.53 1.86
N ASN A 152 17.30 28.45 0.59
CA ASN A 152 16.69 27.68 -0.50
C ASN A 152 16.80 26.16 -0.34
N LEU A 153 15.72 25.44 -0.73
CA LEU A 153 15.69 23.99 -0.91
C LEU A 153 16.36 23.62 -2.24
N SER A 154 17.67 23.36 -2.20
CA SER A 154 18.32 22.57 -3.24
C SER A 154 19.60 21.99 -2.68
N SER A 155 19.83 20.71 -2.96
CA SER A 155 20.91 19.85 -2.47
C SER A 155 20.79 19.41 -1.02
N ASP A 156 20.40 18.14 -0.84
CA ASP A 156 21.00 17.23 0.14
C ASP A 156 20.52 15.80 -0.16
N PHE A 157 21.00 15.27 -1.30
CA PHE A 157 21.06 13.82 -1.55
C PHE A 157 22.52 13.41 -1.38
N ASN A 158 22.89 12.99 -0.17
CA ASN A 158 24.06 12.14 0.05
C ASN A 158 23.93 11.44 1.39
N VAL A 159 23.68 10.12 1.34
CA VAL A 159 23.87 9.21 2.47
C VAL A 159 25.06 8.33 2.11
N GLU A 160 26.16 8.49 2.85
CA GLU A 160 27.35 7.65 2.76
C GLU A 160 27.08 6.26 3.34
N SER A 161 26.57 5.36 2.50
CA SER A 161 26.86 3.92 2.45
C SER A 161 26.31 3.45 1.11
N GLY A 162 27.19 3.19 0.16
CA GLY A 162 26.91 3.12 -1.28
C GLY A 162 26.11 1.92 -1.80
N GLU A 163 25.01 1.56 -1.14
CA GLU A 163 23.95 0.76 -1.75
C GLU A 163 22.62 1.48 -1.56
N LEU A 164 22.06 1.98 -2.67
CA LEU A 164 20.70 2.50 -2.69
C LEU A 164 19.76 1.40 -2.20
N ALA A 165 18.85 1.72 -1.26
CA ALA A 165 17.85 0.78 -0.80
C ALA A 165 17.16 0.14 -2.02
N PRO A 166 17.11 -1.20 -2.12
CA PRO A 166 16.68 -1.89 -3.33
C PRO A 166 15.20 -1.62 -3.65
N MET A 167 14.41 -1.23 -2.65
CA MET A 167 13.01 -0.88 -2.79
C MET A 167 12.57 0.16 -1.74
N PHE A 168 11.61 0.99 -2.11
CA PHE A 168 10.86 1.87 -1.23
C PHE A 168 9.39 1.48 -1.25
N VAL A 169 8.69 1.62 -0.12
CA VAL A 169 7.24 1.43 -0.04
C VAL A 169 6.56 2.78 0.29
N PRO A 170 5.25 2.92 0.04
CA PRO A 170 4.52 4.14 0.39
C PRO A 170 4.69 4.54 1.86
N GLY A 171 4.60 5.83 2.13
CA GLY A 171 4.76 6.37 3.49
C GLY A 171 3.67 5.91 4.46
N PRO A 172 3.87 6.08 5.78
CA PRO A 172 3.09 5.46 6.85
C PRO A 172 1.62 5.89 6.96
N TYR A 173 1.19 6.84 6.14
CA TYR A 173 -0.20 7.30 6.08
C TYR A 173 -0.95 6.78 4.85
N ALA A 174 -0.28 6.09 3.92
CA ALA A 174 -0.93 5.48 2.78
C ALA A 174 -1.54 4.13 3.19
N ILE A 175 -2.75 3.82 2.72
CA ILE A 175 -3.39 2.52 2.92
C ILE A 175 -2.53 1.35 2.43
N ALA A 176 -1.77 1.53 1.34
CA ALA A 176 -0.78 0.56 0.87
C ALA A 176 0.25 0.23 1.95
N HIS A 177 0.77 1.24 2.67
CA HIS A 177 1.69 1.01 3.78
C HIS A 177 1.03 0.22 4.91
N HIS A 178 -0.23 0.52 5.23
CA HIS A 178 -0.95 -0.22 6.27
C HIS A 178 -1.17 -1.70 5.90
N LEU A 179 -1.52 -1.99 4.64
CA LEU A 179 -1.63 -3.36 4.13
C LEU A 179 -0.29 -4.09 4.24
N ILE A 180 0.77 -3.48 3.69
CA ILE A 180 2.12 -4.04 3.67
C ILE A 180 2.63 -4.27 5.10
N SER A 181 2.50 -3.29 5.98
CA SER A 181 2.96 -3.36 7.37
C SER A 181 2.16 -4.39 8.17
N SER A 182 0.83 -4.44 8.00
CA SER A 182 -0.01 -5.45 8.67
C SER A 182 0.41 -6.85 8.25
N TRP A 183 0.56 -7.10 6.95
CA TRP A 183 1.04 -8.39 6.45
C TRP A 183 2.39 -8.72 7.06
N VAL A 184 3.43 -7.86 6.91
CA VAL A 184 4.79 -8.11 7.41
C VAL A 184 4.82 -8.50 8.89
N HIS A 185 4.00 -7.87 9.73
CA HIS A 185 3.99 -8.08 11.18
C HIS A 185 3.01 -9.16 11.67
N GLU A 186 2.12 -9.67 10.82
CA GLU A 186 1.12 -10.69 11.18
C GLU A 186 1.77 -11.96 11.77
N GLY A 187 2.96 -12.34 11.28
CA GLY A 187 3.73 -13.48 11.81
C GLY A 187 4.46 -13.26 13.13
N ALA A 188 4.60 -12.01 13.61
CA ALA A 188 5.33 -11.71 14.86
C ALA A 188 4.45 -11.84 16.12
N ASN A 189 3.12 -11.79 15.98
CA ASN A 189 2.18 -11.76 17.09
C ASN A 189 1.45 -13.10 17.35
N CYS A 190 1.79 -14.19 16.64
CA CYS A 190 1.14 -15.50 16.81
C CYS A 190 1.49 -16.24 18.12
N ASN A 191 2.04 -15.57 19.14
CA ASN A 191 2.23 -16.12 20.49
C ASN A 191 1.20 -15.64 21.52
N HIS A 192 0.09 -15.01 21.11
CA HIS A 192 -1.05 -14.78 22.00
C HIS A 192 -2.24 -15.62 21.54
N GLY A 193 -2.43 -16.74 22.26
CA GLY A 193 -3.49 -17.70 22.03
C GLY A 193 -4.86 -17.04 22.00
N LEU A 194 -5.61 -17.34 20.94
CA LEU A 194 -7.04 -17.14 20.89
C LEU A 194 -7.68 -17.88 22.08
N PRO A 195 -8.47 -17.21 22.94
CA PRO A 195 -9.31 -17.93 23.89
C PRO A 195 -10.41 -18.67 23.12
N LYS A 196 -10.56 -19.96 23.44
CA LYS A 196 -11.65 -20.82 22.99
C LYS A 196 -13.01 -20.26 23.46
N GLN A 197 -13.97 -20.35 22.54
CA GLN A 197 -15.43 -20.35 22.69
C GLN A 197 -16.18 -19.02 22.80
N LEU A 198 -17.16 -18.86 21.88
CA LEU A 198 -18.55 -18.69 22.29
C LEU A 198 -19.47 -19.46 21.33
N ASN A 199 -20.18 -20.43 21.91
CA ASN A 199 -21.27 -21.17 21.29
C ASN A 199 -22.51 -20.27 21.10
N SER A 200 -23.32 -20.67 20.11
CA SER A 200 -24.78 -20.49 20.05
C SER A 200 -25.33 -19.08 19.93
N LEU A 201 -25.75 -18.72 18.71
CA LEU A 201 -26.94 -17.90 18.49
C LEU A 201 -27.77 -18.52 17.37
N SER A 202 -28.47 -19.59 17.73
CA SER A 202 -29.72 -19.98 17.08
C SER A 202 -30.87 -19.34 17.86
N ASN A 203 -31.68 -18.54 17.15
CA ASN A 203 -32.94 -17.88 17.54
C ASN A 203 -32.85 -16.35 17.55
N LEU A 204 -33.17 -15.76 16.38
CA LEU A 204 -34.17 -14.71 16.20
C LEU A 204 -34.53 -14.63 14.71
#